data_AF-A0A6V7IWP4-F1
#
_entry.id   AF-A0A6V7IWP4-F1
#
_cell.length_a   1.000
_cell.length_b   1.000
_cell.length_c   1.000
_cell.angle_alpha   90.00
_cell.angle_beta   90.00
_cell.angle_gamma   90.00
#
_symmetry.space_group_name_H-M   'P 1'
#
loop_
_entity.id
_entity.type
_entity.pdbx_description
1 polymer ?
#
loop_
_entity_poly.entity_id
_entity_poly.type
_entity_poly.pdbx_seq_one_letter_code
_entity_poly.pdbx_strand_id
1 'polypeptide(L)'
;MLILLYSDTNYVLDGFHAEFSVTDCPNNCTRHGKCINNTCFCENDWGGKDCSRALCPNNCGQGGTCGIKRCQCKKEFSGQSCSLHATHPEGN
;
A
#
# COMPACT_ATOMS: atom_id res chain seq x y z
N MET A 1 -59.21 9.55 -35.30
CA MET A 1 -57.91 8.90 -35.10
C MET A 1 -57.04 9.88 -34.33
N LEU A 2 -57.10 9.83 -32.99
CA LEU A 2 -56.29 10.68 -32.12
C LEU A 2 -54.95 9.97 -31.92
N ILE A 3 -53.90 10.57 -32.47
CA ILE A 3 -52.51 10.16 -32.29
C ILE A 3 -52.10 10.70 -30.92
N LEU A 4 -52.12 9.85 -29.89
CA LEU A 4 -51.58 10.21 -28.58
C LEU A 4 -50.06 10.06 -28.62
N LEU A 5 -49.37 11.12 -29.05
CA LEU A 5 -47.94 11.27 -28.84
C LEU A 5 -47.71 11.56 -27.35
N TYR A 6 -47.58 10.50 -26.53
CA TYR A 6 -47.06 10.64 -25.17
C TYR A 6 -45.56 10.90 -25.23
N SER A 7 -45.24 12.17 -25.47
CA SER A 7 -43.92 12.74 -25.30
C SER A 7 -43.82 13.29 -23.88
N ASP A 8 -43.64 12.45 -22.88
CA ASP A 8 -43.25 12.93 -21.55
C ASP A 8 -42.18 12.03 -20.96
N THR A 9 -40.96 12.49 -21.20
CA THR A 9 -39.73 12.24 -20.46
C THR A 9 -39.98 11.88 -18.99
N ASN A 10 -40.02 10.59 -18.68
CA ASN A 10 -40.00 10.10 -17.31
C ASN A 10 -38.99 8.96 -17.15
N TYR A 11 -37.85 9.11 -17.82
CA TYR A 11 -36.65 8.37 -17.44
C TYR A 11 -36.09 9.04 -16.18
N VAL A 12 -36.64 8.65 -15.03
CA VAL A 12 -36.01 8.87 -13.74
C VAL A 12 -34.67 8.13 -13.81
N LEU A 13 -33.63 8.84 -14.24
CA LEU A 13 -32.25 8.45 -14.03
C LEU A 13 -31.98 8.66 -12.54
N ASP A 14 -32.53 7.77 -11.72
CA ASP A 14 -31.96 7.49 -10.41
C ASP A 14 -30.52 7.07 -10.71
N GLY A 15 -29.60 8.03 -10.58
CA GLY A 15 -28.18 7.80 -10.77
C GLY A 15 -27.80 6.58 -9.96
N PHE A 16 -27.04 5.67 -10.57
CA PHE A 16 -26.65 4.43 -9.91
C PHE A 16 -25.97 4.79 -8.59
N HIS A 17 -26.62 4.47 -7.47
CA HIS A 17 -26.03 4.60 -6.16
C HIS A 17 -25.00 3.47 -6.04
N ALA A 18 -23.79 3.73 -6.51
CA ALA A 18 -22.69 2.79 -6.45
C ALA A 18 -22.11 2.78 -5.04
N GLU A 19 -22.70 1.97 -4.15
CA GLU A 19 -22.01 1.59 -2.92
C GLU A 19 -20.96 0.53 -3.24
N PHE A 20 -19.71 0.97 -3.39
CA PHE A 20 -18.58 0.04 -3.39
C PHE A 20 -18.28 -0.37 -1.95
N SER A 21 -18.92 -1.45 -1.50
CA SER A 21 -18.48 -2.13 -0.28
C SER A 21 -17.21 -2.89 -0.60
N VAL A 22 -16.07 -2.30 -0.23
CA VAL A 22 -14.79 -3.01 -0.22
C VAL A 22 -14.90 -4.03 0.93
N THR A 23 -15.42 -5.21 0.62
CA THR A 23 -15.53 -6.30 1.60
C THR A 23 -14.29 -7.20 1.54
N ASP A 24 -13.43 -6.97 0.55
CA ASP A 24 -12.16 -7.67 0.37
C ASP A 24 -11.00 -6.72 0.62
N CYS A 25 -10.18 -7.04 1.61
CA CYS A 25 -8.94 -6.30 1.83
C CYS A 25 -8.13 -6.21 0.53
N PRO A 26 -7.48 -5.06 0.28
CA PRO A 26 -6.75 -4.83 -0.95
C PRO A 26 -5.70 -5.93 -1.15
N ASN A 27 -5.75 -6.60 -2.30
CA ASN A 27 -4.90 -7.74 -2.66
C ASN A 27 -4.83 -8.85 -1.59
N ASN A 28 -5.88 -9.02 -0.78
CA ASN A 28 -5.89 -9.94 0.36
C ASN A 28 -4.67 -9.78 1.29
N CYS A 29 -4.29 -8.51 1.53
CA CYS A 29 -3.10 -8.13 2.30
C CYS A 29 -1.80 -8.81 1.82
N THR A 30 -1.73 -9.18 0.55
CA THR A 30 -0.61 -9.87 -0.12
C THR A 30 -0.08 -11.11 0.61
N ARG A 31 -0.88 -11.70 1.52
CA ARG A 31 -0.49 -12.77 2.45
C ARG A 31 0.60 -12.38 3.46
N HIS A 32 0.78 -11.08 3.70
CA HIS A 32 1.72 -10.53 4.68
C HIS A 32 1.01 -9.74 5.78
N GLY A 33 -0.25 -10.08 6.08
CA GLY A 33 -1.06 -9.37 7.05
C GLY A 33 -2.42 -10.01 7.28
N LYS A 34 -3.13 -9.50 8.28
CA LYS A 34 -4.51 -9.88 8.59
C LYS A 34 -5.46 -8.82 8.08
N CYS A 35 -6.52 -9.27 7.40
CA CYS A 35 -7.62 -8.42 6.97
C CYS A 35 -8.61 -8.24 8.13
N ILE A 36 -8.85 -7.00 8.58
CA ILE A 36 -9.85 -6.69 9.61
C ILE A 36 -10.57 -5.40 9.20
N ASN A 37 -11.90 -5.44 9.07
CA ASN A 37 -12.73 -4.29 8.67
C ASN A 37 -12.15 -3.54 7.46
N ASN A 38 -11.80 -4.29 6.41
CA ASN A 38 -11.25 -3.76 5.17
C ASN A 38 -9.90 -3.02 5.29
N THR A 39 -9.20 -3.22 6.42
CA THR A 39 -7.87 -2.68 6.66
C THR A 39 -6.89 -3.83 6.83
N CYS A 40 -5.74 -3.74 6.15
CA CYS A 40 -4.68 -4.71 6.31
C CYS A 40 -3.78 -4.34 7.50
N PHE A 41 -3.74 -5.24 8.47
CA PHE A 41 -2.81 -5.19 9.59
C PHE A 41 -1.60 -6.04 9.21
N CYS A 42 -0.54 -5.37 8.75
CA CYS A 42 0.64 -6.04 8.23
C CYS A 42 1.46 -6.75 9.32
N GLU A 43 2.07 -7.85 8.92
CA GLU A 43 3.07 -8.55 9.72
C GLU A 43 4.34 -7.71 9.86
N ASN A 44 5.20 -8.09 10.81
CA ASN A 44 6.49 -7.45 11.00
C ASN A 44 7.27 -7.46 9.67
N ASP A 45 7.93 -6.33 9.39
CA ASP A 45 8.68 -6.08 8.16
C ASP A 45 7.84 -5.89 6.88
N TRP A 46 6.52 -5.65 6.99
CA TRP A 46 5.65 -5.31 5.86
C TRP A 46 4.81 -4.07 6.13
N GLY A 47 4.47 -3.35 5.07
CA GLY A 47 3.66 -2.13 5.15
C GLY A 47 3.02 -1.77 3.82
N GLY A 48 2.33 -0.63 3.80
CA GLY A 48 1.47 -0.23 2.69
C GLY A 48 0.02 -0.68 2.91
N LYS A 49 -0.88 -0.21 2.04
CA LYS A 49 -2.34 -0.45 2.17
C LYS A 49 -2.70 -1.94 2.11
N ASP A 50 -1.89 -2.73 1.42
CA ASP A 50 -2.06 -4.16 1.16
C ASP A 50 -0.87 -5.00 1.63
N CYS A 51 0.02 -4.45 2.46
CA CYS A 51 1.24 -5.11 2.94
C CYS A 51 2.22 -5.54 1.83
N SER A 52 2.13 -4.93 0.64
CA SER A 52 3.04 -5.23 -0.48
C SER A 52 4.45 -4.66 -0.31
N ARG A 53 4.65 -3.67 0.56
CA ARG A 53 5.95 -3.01 0.75
C ARG A 53 6.72 -3.67 1.87
N ALA A 54 7.85 -4.28 1.54
CA ALA A 54 8.80 -4.72 2.56
C ALA A 54 9.33 -3.49 3.31
N LEU A 55 9.28 -3.53 4.64
CA LEU A 55 9.92 -2.54 5.50
C LEU A 55 11.37 -2.95 5.70
N CYS A 56 12.25 -1.95 5.64
CA CYS A 56 13.66 -2.14 5.94
C CYS A 56 14.02 -1.50 7.28
N PRO A 57 15.03 -2.04 7.99
CA PRO A 57 15.50 -1.50 9.26
C PRO A 57 15.93 -0.04 9.12
N ASN A 58 15.35 0.83 9.97
CA ASN A 58 15.45 2.30 9.90
C ASN A 58 15.30 2.89 8.49
N ASN A 59 14.49 2.26 7.63
CA ASN A 59 14.28 2.67 6.24
C ASN A 59 15.60 2.84 5.44
N CYS A 60 16.64 2.08 5.79
CA CYS A 60 17.98 2.19 5.21
C CYS A 60 18.68 3.54 5.39
N GLY A 61 18.22 4.34 6.36
CA GLY A 61 18.73 5.68 6.63
C GLY A 61 18.75 6.56 5.37
N GLN A 62 19.80 7.37 5.22
CA GLN A 62 20.10 8.07 3.96
C GLN A 62 21.15 7.34 3.11
N GLY A 63 21.69 6.25 3.66
CA GLY A 63 22.87 5.56 3.16
C GLY A 63 22.60 4.39 2.22
N GLY A 64 21.34 4.02 2.00
CA GLY A 64 21.02 2.87 1.15
C GLY A 64 19.62 2.88 0.55
N THR A 65 19.33 1.84 -0.21
CA THR A 65 18.02 1.59 -0.81
C THR A 65 17.41 0.34 -0.18
N CYS A 66 16.12 0.42 0.15
CA CYS A 66 15.37 -0.72 0.68
C CYS A 66 15.05 -1.70 -0.45
N GLY A 67 15.62 -2.91 -0.37
CA GLY A 67 15.23 -4.05 -1.19
C GLY A 67 14.16 -4.90 -0.49
N ILE A 68 14.22 -6.22 -0.67
CA ILE A 68 13.34 -7.15 0.07
C ILE A 68 13.93 -7.36 1.47
N LYS A 69 13.41 -6.62 2.46
CA LYS A 69 13.77 -6.72 3.90
C LYS A 69 15.24 -6.46 4.24
N ARG A 70 16.05 -6.05 3.27
CA ARG A 70 17.48 -5.76 3.44
C ARG A 70 17.81 -4.43 2.78
N CYS A 71 18.71 -3.70 3.43
CA CYS A 71 19.24 -2.47 2.88
C CYS A 71 20.44 -2.75 2.00
N GLN A 72 20.41 -2.19 0.79
CA GLN A 72 21.57 -2.15 -0.08
C GLN A 72 22.29 -0.82 0.15
N CYS A 73 23.42 -0.87 0.88
CA CYS A 73 24.16 0.33 1.24
C CYS A 73 25.01 0.86 0.08
N LYS A 74 25.11 2.19 0.00
CA LYS A 74 26.08 2.88 -0.84
C LYS A 74 27.49 2.65 -0.27
N LYS A 75 28.52 2.87 -1.09
CA LYS A 75 29.93 2.60 -0.75
C LYS A 75 30.40 3.21 0.58
N GLU A 76 29.88 4.38 0.96
CA GLU A 76 30.26 5.10 2.17
C GLU A 76 29.49 4.66 3.43
N PHE A 77 28.50 3.77 3.30
CA PHE A 77 27.63 3.36 4.40
C PHE A 77 27.66 1.84 4.63
N SER A 78 27.47 1.43 5.88
CA SER A 78 27.49 0.04 6.33
C SER A 78 26.46 -0.21 7.45
N GLY A 79 26.40 -1.46 7.91
CA GLY A 79 25.43 -1.91 8.91
C GLY A 79 24.07 -2.29 8.32
N GLN A 80 23.22 -2.92 9.14
CA GLN A 80 21.96 -3.49 8.69
C GLN A 80 20.97 -2.44 8.15
N SER A 81 21.06 -1.20 8.65
CA SER A 81 20.25 -0.05 8.22
C SER A 81 21.01 0.98 7.39
N CYS A 82 22.23 0.70 6.93
CA CYS A 82 23.09 1.66 6.23
C CYS A 82 23.25 3.01 6.96
N SER A 83 23.22 2.98 8.30
CA SER A 83 23.34 4.17 9.15
C SER A 83 24.76 4.39 9.66
N LEU A 84 25.64 3.40 9.50
CA LEU A 84 27.04 3.47 9.92
C LEU A 84 27.90 3.89 8.73
N HIS A 85 29.04 4.53 8.98
CA HIS A 85 29.98 4.87 7.92
C HIS A 85 30.86 3.64 7.61
N ALA A 86 31.05 3.32 6.34
CA ALA A 86 31.80 2.13 5.93
C ALA A 86 33.27 2.15 6.38
N THR A 87 33.86 3.34 6.54
CA THR A 87 35.25 3.52 6.97
C THR A 87 35.44 3.48 8.49
N HIS A 88 34.37 3.62 9.28
CA HIS A 88 34.37 3.49 10.73
C HIS A 88 33.08 2.75 11.15
N PRO A 89 33.02 1.42 10.94
CA PRO A 89 31.83 0.62 11.22
C PRO A 89 31.50 0.48 12.71
N GLU A 90 32.33 1.02 13.60
CA GLU A 90 32.12 1.02 15.05
C GLU A 90 32.18 2.46 15.54
N GLY A 91 31.01 3.04 15.84
CA GLY A 91 30.97 4.25 16.65
C GLY A 91 31.35 3.88 18.07
N ASN A 92 32.34 4.59 18.64
CA ASN A 92 32.70 4.57 20.06
C ASN A 92 31.46 4.60 20.97
#